data_AF-A0AAE9YNJ1-F1
#
_entry.id   AF-A0AAE9YNJ1-F1
#
_cell.length_a   1.000
_cell.length_b   1.000
_cell.length_c   1.000
_cell.angle_alpha   90.00
_cell.angle_beta   90.00
_cell.angle_gamma   90.00
#
_symmetry.space_group_name_H-M   'P 1'
#
loop_
_entity.id
_entity.type
_entity.pdbx_description
1 polymer ?
#
loop_
_entity_poly.entity_id
_entity_poly.type
_entity_poly.pdbx_seq_one_letter_code
_entity_poly.pdbx_strand_id
1 'polypeptide(L)'
;MNNNKKLRKSLCQISIQALCAGLLLPGLAVNAEVPQGYYDMADNTNAQALRNSLHQIIDDHQRYPYSSTATDTWDILEQADQDPDNSAHVIDVYLNASYIKHGAGNSDYNREHSWPKSYGFPVDVSSNYPYTDAHHLFIANDSYNTSRNDKPYDNCTSGCTEKPTEYNNARGGGAGESNWTGGSHTDGRWQTWNGRRGDVARALMYMAVRYEGGTHGITGHDEPDLILTDDRSLMDASQTKANISVGYMGLKSVLLQWHKEDPVDAFEQRRNDVIYGYQGNRNPFIDNPDYVTCVFENICSGIGVPDTPAAVVWINEIHYDNSGGDVNEFVELAGSANTDLSGWSLVGYNGNGGGVYKTENLTGTLTNQQGGMGTLSFAISGLQNGSADGLALVNAAGEVIQFLSYEGSLTASSGPASGMTSTDIGVAETSSTPAGYSLQLVGSGQAYGDFSWASASAETAGNVNNSQTFQ
;
A
#
# COMPACT_ATOMS: atom_id res chain seq x y z
N MET A 1 -53.05 10.52 -24.60
CA MET A 1 -52.59 9.27 -23.97
C MET A 1 -51.52 8.66 -24.87
N ASN A 2 -50.26 8.95 -24.53
CA ASN A 2 -49.00 8.50 -25.16
C ASN A 2 -48.66 7.09 -24.64
N ASN A 3 -48.20 6.06 -25.37
CA ASN A 3 -47.09 5.84 -26.34
C ASN A 3 -45.94 5.00 -25.72
N ASN A 4 -45.50 3.97 -26.48
CA ASN A 4 -44.13 3.39 -26.57
C ASN A 4 -43.58 2.48 -25.43
N LYS A 5 -42.69 1.50 -25.63
CA LYS A 5 -42.20 0.61 -26.72
C LYS A 5 -41.00 -0.22 -26.12
N LYS A 6 -40.63 -1.35 -26.76
CA LYS A 6 -39.37 -2.16 -26.69
C LYS A 6 -39.26 -3.17 -25.53
N LEU A 7 -39.02 -4.49 -25.67
CA LEU A 7 -38.34 -5.42 -26.61
C LEU A 7 -36.82 -5.62 -26.37
N ARG A 8 -36.41 -6.90 -26.26
CA ARG A 8 -35.07 -7.57 -26.17
C ARG A 8 -34.76 -8.12 -24.75
N LYS A 9 -34.24 -9.33 -24.52
CA LYS A 9 -33.60 -10.41 -25.31
C LYS A 9 -33.63 -11.70 -24.45
N SER A 10 -33.82 -12.87 -25.05
CA SER A 10 -33.51 -14.19 -24.44
C SER A 10 -33.02 -15.13 -25.56
N LEU A 11 -32.33 -16.22 -25.16
CA LEU A 11 -31.52 -17.21 -25.93
C LEU A 11 -30.00 -16.91 -25.84
N CYS A 12 -29.09 -17.83 -25.55
CA CYS A 12 -29.11 -19.30 -25.61
C CYS A 12 -27.93 -19.86 -24.77
N GLN A 13 -28.11 -21.02 -24.14
CA GLN A 13 -27.04 -21.84 -23.56
C GLN A 13 -26.15 -22.44 -24.66
N ILE A 14 -24.83 -22.38 -24.50
CA ILE A 14 -23.90 -23.36 -25.08
C ILE A 14 -22.90 -23.76 -23.99
N SER A 15 -22.88 -25.06 -23.71
CA SER A 15 -21.94 -25.78 -22.87
C SER A 15 -20.60 -25.98 -23.57
N ILE A 16 -19.49 -25.79 -22.85
CA ILE A 16 -18.19 -26.37 -23.19
C ILE A 16 -17.64 -27.04 -21.93
N GLN A 17 -17.69 -28.38 -21.92
CA GLN A 17 -16.82 -29.21 -21.11
C GLN A 17 -15.43 -29.17 -21.74
N ALA A 18 -14.42 -28.74 -20.98
CA ALA A 18 -13.02 -29.00 -21.29
C ALA A 18 -12.44 -29.85 -20.16
N LEU A 19 -12.11 -31.10 -20.51
CA LEU A 19 -11.34 -32.03 -19.69
C LEU A 19 -9.89 -31.50 -19.66
N CYS A 20 -9.48 -30.85 -18.58
CA CYS A 20 -8.08 -30.59 -18.30
C CYS A 20 -7.63 -31.57 -17.21
N ALA A 21 -6.89 -32.61 -17.62
CA ALA A 21 -6.04 -33.36 -16.71
C ALA A 21 -4.87 -32.44 -16.29
N GLY A 22 -5.08 -31.68 -15.22
CA GLY A 22 -4.04 -30.85 -14.61
C GLY A 22 -3.06 -31.74 -13.87
N LEU A 23 -1.78 -31.69 -14.28
CA LEU A 23 -0.69 -32.02 -13.35
C LEU A 23 -0.88 -31.16 -12.10
N LEU A 24 -0.98 -31.78 -10.92
CA LEU A 24 -0.79 -31.08 -9.66
C LEU A 24 0.66 -30.60 -9.60
N LEU A 25 0.88 -29.35 -9.99
CA LEU A 25 1.98 -28.56 -9.45
C LEU A 25 1.55 -28.14 -8.03
N PRO A 26 2.44 -28.25 -7.02
CA PRO A 26 2.15 -27.69 -5.71
C PRO A 26 1.90 -26.20 -5.91
N GLY A 27 0.72 -25.74 -5.48
CA GLY A 27 0.35 -24.33 -5.56
C GLY A 27 1.38 -23.49 -4.82
N LEU A 28 2.12 -22.67 -5.55
CA LEU A 28 2.74 -21.49 -4.97
C LEU A 28 1.58 -20.67 -4.41
N ALA A 29 1.54 -20.51 -3.09
CA ALA A 29 0.68 -19.52 -2.46
C ALA A 29 1.14 -18.17 -2.99
N VAL A 30 0.39 -17.62 -3.93
CA VAL A 30 0.52 -16.22 -4.34
C VAL A 30 -0.05 -15.45 -3.16
N ASN A 31 0.81 -14.88 -2.30
CA ASN A 31 0.38 -13.78 -1.43
C ASN A 31 -0.21 -12.73 -2.37
N ALA A 32 -1.43 -12.30 -2.10
CA ALA A 32 -2.07 -11.32 -2.97
C ALA A 32 -1.44 -9.98 -2.62
N GLU A 33 -0.46 -9.53 -3.40
CA GLU A 33 0.14 -8.22 -3.21
C GLU A 33 -0.94 -7.14 -3.11
N VAL A 34 -0.65 -6.08 -2.35
CA VAL A 34 -1.51 -4.90 -2.23
C VAL A 34 -1.95 -4.51 -3.65
N PRO A 35 -3.27 -4.39 -3.91
CA PRO A 35 -3.74 -4.06 -5.25
C PRO A 35 -3.05 -2.79 -5.74
N GLN A 36 -2.57 -2.82 -6.98
CA GLN A 36 -1.91 -1.67 -7.57
C GLN A 36 -2.80 -0.42 -7.44
N GLY A 37 -2.21 0.65 -6.91
CA GLY A 37 -2.89 1.93 -6.69
C GLY A 37 -3.82 1.99 -5.48
N TYR A 38 -3.89 0.94 -4.65
CA TYR A 38 -4.77 0.92 -3.47
C TYR A 38 -4.50 2.08 -2.50
N TYR A 39 -3.23 2.51 -2.38
CA TYR A 39 -2.81 3.61 -1.52
C TYR A 39 -2.45 4.90 -2.27
N ASP A 40 -2.79 5.05 -3.56
CA ASP A 40 -2.45 6.25 -4.36
C ASP A 40 -3.04 7.55 -3.78
N MET A 41 -4.13 7.44 -3.01
CA MET A 41 -4.76 8.58 -2.34
C MET A 41 -4.18 8.91 -0.97
N ALA A 42 -3.20 8.14 -0.47
CA ALA A 42 -2.60 8.40 0.84
C ALA A 42 -1.73 9.67 0.79
N ASP A 43 -2.06 10.64 1.64
CA ASP A 43 -1.38 11.94 1.74
C ASP A 43 -0.43 11.92 2.94
N ASN A 44 0.85 11.63 2.71
CA ASN A 44 1.87 11.57 3.76
C ASN A 44 2.49 12.93 4.13
N THR A 45 1.91 14.07 3.70
CA THR A 45 2.50 15.40 3.96
C THR A 45 2.59 15.75 5.44
N ASN A 46 1.66 15.25 6.26
CA ASN A 46 1.66 15.38 7.71
C ASN A 46 0.73 14.33 8.35
N ALA A 47 0.80 14.18 9.67
CA ALA A 47 0.05 13.16 10.40
C ALA A 47 -1.46 13.24 10.21
N GLN A 48 -2.03 14.45 10.20
CA GLN A 48 -3.48 14.63 10.03
C GLN A 48 -3.91 14.29 8.60
N ALA A 49 -3.14 14.75 7.60
CA ALA A 49 -3.41 14.44 6.20
C ALA A 49 -3.33 12.93 5.93
N LEU A 50 -2.32 12.24 6.49
CA LEU A 50 -2.16 10.80 6.33
C LEU A 50 -3.29 10.05 7.02
N ARG A 51 -3.63 10.43 8.24
CA ARG A 51 -4.74 9.84 8.98
C ARG A 51 -6.07 9.97 8.22
N ASN A 52 -6.39 11.17 7.74
CA ASN A 52 -7.62 11.44 7.00
C ASN A 52 -7.68 10.67 5.68
N SER A 53 -6.59 10.67 4.91
CA SER A 53 -6.55 9.97 3.62
C SER A 53 -6.60 8.45 3.79
N LEU A 54 -5.91 7.89 4.79
CA LEU A 54 -6.01 6.47 5.12
C LEU A 54 -7.42 6.09 5.56
N HIS A 55 -8.07 6.90 6.41
CA HIS A 55 -9.47 6.70 6.77
C HIS A 55 -10.34 6.61 5.51
N GLN A 56 -10.23 7.56 4.57
CA GLN A 56 -10.99 7.53 3.31
C GLN A 56 -10.69 6.30 2.43
N ILE A 57 -9.45 5.82 2.39
CA ILE A 57 -9.05 4.63 1.61
C ILE A 57 -9.70 3.36 2.17
N ILE A 58 -9.78 3.24 3.50
CA ILE A 58 -10.22 2.01 4.16
C ILE A 58 -11.67 2.05 4.62
N ASP A 59 -12.35 3.19 4.47
CA ASP A 59 -13.76 3.39 4.86
C ASP A 59 -14.71 2.41 4.16
N ASP A 60 -15.94 2.29 4.67
CA ASP A 60 -17.04 1.56 4.03
C ASP A 60 -16.77 0.08 3.69
N HIS A 61 -16.20 -0.69 4.62
CA HIS A 61 -15.94 -2.11 4.40
C HIS A 61 -17.23 -2.91 4.13
N GLN A 62 -17.15 -3.94 3.28
CA GLN A 62 -18.27 -4.84 3.03
C GLN A 62 -18.58 -5.68 4.27
N ARG A 63 -19.71 -5.41 4.93
CA ARG A 63 -20.15 -6.16 6.12
C ARG A 63 -20.51 -7.61 5.78
N TYR A 64 -20.02 -8.54 6.60
CA TYR A 64 -20.55 -9.91 6.70
C TYR A 64 -21.23 -10.10 8.06
N PRO A 65 -22.35 -10.84 8.14
CA PRO A 65 -23.01 -11.08 9.42
C PRO A 65 -22.07 -11.75 10.42
N TYR A 66 -22.31 -11.52 11.72
CA TYR A 66 -21.56 -12.23 12.75
C TYR A 66 -21.86 -13.73 12.72
N SER A 67 -23.06 -14.18 12.38
CA SER A 67 -23.32 -15.60 12.13
C SER A 67 -24.41 -15.77 11.08
N SER A 68 -24.22 -16.69 10.13
CA SER A 68 -25.12 -16.95 9.01
C SER A 68 -25.02 -18.39 8.51
N THR A 69 -25.93 -18.78 7.63
CA THR A 69 -25.81 -20.02 6.84
C THR A 69 -25.18 -19.78 5.46
N ALA A 70 -25.06 -18.52 5.06
CA ALA A 70 -24.17 -18.07 3.99
C ALA A 70 -22.84 -17.60 4.59
N THR A 71 -21.99 -16.94 3.80
CA THR A 71 -20.71 -16.40 4.28
C THR A 71 -20.90 -15.49 5.49
N ASP A 72 -20.18 -15.77 6.57
CA ASP A 72 -20.13 -14.98 7.79
C ASP A 72 -18.68 -14.79 8.29
N THR A 73 -18.52 -14.16 9.46
CA THR A 73 -17.16 -13.92 10.01
C THR A 73 -16.41 -15.20 10.37
N TRP A 74 -17.05 -16.35 10.59
CA TRP A 74 -16.33 -17.62 10.77
C TRP A 74 -15.64 -18.06 9.50
N ASP A 75 -16.34 -18.01 8.36
CA ASP A 75 -15.76 -18.41 7.07
C ASP A 75 -14.52 -17.58 6.73
N ILE A 76 -14.57 -16.28 7.04
CA ILE A 76 -13.46 -15.34 6.84
C ILE A 76 -12.31 -15.68 7.78
N LEU A 77 -12.59 -15.79 9.09
CA LEU A 77 -11.55 -16.00 10.10
C LEU A 77 -10.86 -17.35 9.98
N GLU A 78 -11.57 -18.41 9.59
CA GLU A 78 -10.95 -19.71 9.37
C GLU A 78 -10.03 -19.74 8.15
N GLN A 79 -10.21 -18.84 7.20
CA GLN A 79 -9.27 -18.64 6.10
C GLN A 79 -8.12 -17.71 6.50
N ALA A 80 -8.43 -16.62 7.21
CA ALA A 80 -7.46 -15.60 7.58
C ALA A 80 -6.44 -16.15 8.60
N ASP A 81 -6.93 -16.86 9.61
CA ASP A 81 -6.15 -17.47 10.69
C ASP A 81 -5.78 -18.94 10.39
N GLN A 82 -5.84 -19.36 9.12
CA GLN A 82 -5.48 -20.71 8.70
C GLN A 82 -4.05 -21.08 9.14
N ASP A 83 -3.87 -22.28 9.68
CA ASP A 83 -2.56 -22.82 10.01
C ASP A 83 -1.68 -22.92 8.74
N PRO A 84 -0.51 -22.24 8.70
CA PRO A 84 0.40 -22.31 7.56
C PRO A 84 0.85 -23.73 7.22
N ASP A 85 0.98 -24.60 8.22
CA ASP A 85 1.45 -25.97 8.05
C ASP A 85 0.31 -26.96 7.82
N ASN A 86 -0.95 -26.54 8.02
CA ASN A 86 -2.13 -27.40 7.85
C ASN A 86 -3.39 -26.63 7.46
N SER A 87 -3.74 -26.63 6.17
CA SER A 87 -4.91 -25.90 5.65
C SER A 87 -6.28 -26.31 6.23
N ALA A 88 -6.39 -27.50 6.84
CA ALA A 88 -7.62 -27.95 7.51
C ALA A 88 -7.78 -27.36 8.93
N HIS A 89 -6.76 -26.63 9.41
CA HIS A 89 -6.68 -26.11 10.76
C HIS A 89 -6.58 -24.58 10.79
N VAL A 90 -6.81 -24.01 11.97
CA VAL A 90 -6.58 -22.61 12.34
C VAL A 90 -5.57 -22.51 13.47
N ILE A 91 -4.80 -21.44 13.51
CA ILE A 91 -3.87 -21.11 14.60
C ILE A 91 -4.45 -19.95 15.39
N ASP A 92 -4.64 -20.16 16.69
CA ASP A 92 -5.24 -19.14 17.56
C ASP A 92 -4.22 -18.07 18.01
N VAL A 93 -4.71 -16.85 18.22
CA VAL A 93 -3.88 -15.67 18.49
C VAL A 93 -3.15 -15.71 19.84
N TYR A 94 -3.65 -16.42 20.85
CA TYR A 94 -3.10 -16.33 22.21
C TYR A 94 -2.37 -17.59 22.65
N LEU A 95 -2.99 -18.77 22.54
CA LEU A 95 -2.37 -20.02 22.94
C LEU A 95 -1.43 -20.55 21.85
N ASN A 96 -1.52 -20.04 20.61
CA ASN A 96 -0.74 -20.54 19.47
C ASN A 96 -0.99 -22.04 19.22
N ALA A 97 -2.20 -22.52 19.52
CA ALA A 97 -2.60 -23.90 19.28
C ALA A 97 -3.27 -24.04 17.90
N SER A 98 -3.10 -25.22 17.31
CA SER A 98 -3.66 -25.60 16.01
C SER A 98 -4.94 -26.42 16.20
N TYR A 99 -6.07 -25.93 15.70
CA TYR A 99 -7.37 -26.59 15.82
C TYR A 99 -7.96 -26.94 14.46
N ILE A 100 -8.68 -28.05 14.38
CA ILE A 100 -9.50 -28.39 13.21
C ILE A 100 -10.56 -27.29 13.01
N LYS A 101 -10.80 -26.89 11.76
CA LYS A 101 -11.88 -25.95 11.42
C LYS A 101 -13.26 -26.56 11.70
N HIS A 102 -14.06 -25.87 12.51
CA HIS A 102 -15.36 -26.31 13.01
C HIS A 102 -16.48 -25.27 12.78
N GLY A 103 -16.14 -24.02 12.52
CA GLY A 103 -17.06 -22.88 12.50
C GLY A 103 -17.66 -22.59 13.87
N ALA A 104 -18.88 -22.05 13.86
CA ALA A 104 -19.60 -21.62 15.06
C ALA A 104 -19.91 -22.77 16.05
N GLY A 105 -19.82 -22.47 17.35
CA GLY A 105 -20.42 -23.31 18.41
C GLY A 105 -19.56 -24.51 18.84
N ASN A 106 -18.28 -24.52 18.49
CA ASN A 106 -17.29 -25.45 19.04
C ASN A 106 -16.83 -24.99 20.46
N SER A 107 -15.98 -25.80 21.12
CA SER A 107 -15.45 -25.52 22.46
C SER A 107 -13.92 -25.37 22.49
N ASP A 108 -13.30 -25.33 21.32
CA ASP A 108 -11.86 -25.25 21.17
C ASP A 108 -11.43 -23.79 21.06
N TYR A 109 -12.16 -23.03 20.24
CA TYR A 109 -11.90 -21.63 19.97
C TYR A 109 -13.17 -20.82 19.72
N ASN A 110 -13.04 -19.52 19.93
CA ASN A 110 -14.05 -18.53 19.63
C ASN A 110 -13.45 -17.33 18.87
N ARG A 111 -14.29 -16.32 18.66
CA ARG A 111 -13.90 -15.05 18.07
C ARG A 111 -13.54 -14.06 19.16
N GLU A 112 -12.31 -13.61 19.12
CA GLU A 112 -11.73 -12.57 19.94
C GLU A 112 -11.97 -11.20 19.29
N HIS A 113 -12.72 -10.35 19.97
CA HIS A 113 -12.80 -8.93 19.66
C HIS A 113 -11.58 -8.22 20.26
N SER A 114 -10.48 -8.11 19.51
CA SER A 114 -9.23 -7.49 20.02
C SER A 114 -9.43 -6.04 20.47
N TRP A 115 -10.33 -5.28 19.84
CA TRP A 115 -11.01 -4.17 20.50
C TRP A 115 -12.23 -4.72 21.22
N PRO A 116 -12.26 -4.80 22.57
CA PRO A 116 -13.41 -5.35 23.28
C PRO A 116 -14.67 -4.60 22.89
N LYS A 117 -15.66 -5.31 22.33
CA LYS A 117 -16.93 -4.68 21.92
C LYS A 117 -17.64 -3.93 23.05
N SER A 118 -17.36 -4.27 24.32
CA SER A 118 -17.86 -3.54 25.50
C SER A 118 -17.41 -2.07 25.53
N TYR A 119 -16.32 -1.71 24.85
CA TYR A 119 -15.78 -0.36 24.73
C TYR A 119 -16.26 0.36 23.46
N GLY A 120 -17.56 0.40 23.24
CA GLY A 120 -18.15 1.30 22.24
C GLY A 120 -19.28 0.71 21.39
N PHE A 121 -19.27 -0.61 21.16
CA PHE A 121 -20.16 -1.25 20.18
C PHE A 121 -20.68 -2.64 20.58
N PRO A 122 -21.22 -2.86 21.80
CA PRO A 122 -21.50 -4.20 22.33
C PRO A 122 -22.72 -4.91 21.71
N VAL A 123 -23.56 -4.20 20.96
CA VAL A 123 -24.85 -4.70 20.46
C VAL A 123 -24.75 -5.02 18.96
N ASP A 124 -24.83 -6.30 18.60
CA ASP A 124 -24.84 -6.75 17.21
C ASP A 124 -26.17 -6.40 16.52
N VAL A 125 -26.10 -5.41 15.64
CA VAL A 125 -27.19 -5.00 14.74
C VAL A 125 -26.61 -4.76 13.35
N SER A 126 -27.45 -4.73 12.32
CA SER A 126 -27.00 -4.63 10.92
C SER A 126 -26.20 -3.35 10.62
N SER A 127 -26.39 -2.28 11.40
CA SER A 127 -25.66 -1.02 11.27
C SER A 127 -24.36 -0.97 12.10
N ASN A 128 -24.06 -2.02 12.89
CA ASN A 128 -22.86 -2.06 13.71
C ASN A 128 -21.72 -2.74 12.94
N TYR A 129 -21.06 -1.97 12.07
CA TYR A 129 -19.90 -2.39 11.28
C TYR A 129 -18.69 -2.82 12.13
N PRO A 130 -18.27 -2.09 13.19
CA PRO A 130 -17.10 -2.51 13.96
C PRO A 130 -17.30 -3.83 14.68
N TYR A 131 -18.54 -4.28 14.91
CA TYR A 131 -18.79 -5.59 15.52
C TYR A 131 -18.32 -6.76 14.65
N THR A 132 -18.34 -6.60 13.34
CA THR A 132 -18.11 -7.68 12.36
C THR A 132 -16.84 -7.49 11.54
N ASP A 133 -16.06 -6.45 11.81
CA ASP A 133 -14.84 -6.17 11.06
C ASP A 133 -13.74 -7.20 11.36
N ALA A 134 -13.44 -8.08 10.41
CA ALA A 134 -12.48 -9.16 10.57
C ALA A 134 -11.03 -8.67 10.73
N HIS A 135 -10.68 -7.41 10.42
CA HIS A 135 -9.33 -6.90 10.66
C HIS A 135 -8.93 -6.91 12.14
N HIS A 136 -9.91 -6.86 13.06
CA HIS A 136 -9.67 -6.91 14.50
C HIS A 136 -10.26 -8.16 15.21
N LEU A 137 -11.02 -8.99 14.49
CA LEU A 137 -11.52 -10.25 15.04
C LEU A 137 -10.47 -11.35 14.85
N PHE A 138 -10.13 -12.12 15.87
CA PHE A 138 -9.19 -13.24 15.74
C PHE A 138 -9.82 -14.55 16.20
N ILE A 139 -9.37 -15.68 15.66
CA ILE A 139 -9.56 -16.97 16.32
C ILE A 139 -8.72 -17.00 17.61
N ALA A 140 -9.36 -17.34 18.73
CA ALA A 140 -8.70 -17.43 20.03
C ALA A 140 -9.18 -18.67 20.79
N ASN A 141 -8.26 -19.36 21.49
CA ASN A 141 -8.65 -20.41 22.40
C ASN A 141 -9.68 -19.90 23.43
N ASP A 142 -10.72 -20.68 23.68
CA ASP A 142 -11.87 -20.27 24.52
C ASP A 142 -11.46 -19.81 25.93
N SER A 143 -10.54 -20.53 26.56
CA SER A 143 -10.08 -20.21 27.91
C SER A 143 -9.18 -18.98 27.92
N TYR A 144 -8.41 -18.73 26.86
CA TYR A 144 -7.52 -17.59 26.76
C TYR A 144 -8.30 -16.32 26.45
N ASN A 145 -9.25 -16.35 25.51
CA ASN A 145 -10.19 -15.25 25.30
C ASN A 145 -10.95 -14.94 26.61
N THR A 146 -11.49 -15.95 27.30
CA THR A 146 -12.15 -15.74 28.60
C THR A 146 -11.22 -15.07 29.63
N SER A 147 -9.93 -15.42 29.64
CA SER A 147 -8.94 -14.83 30.54
C SER A 147 -8.55 -13.40 30.14
N ARG A 148 -8.61 -13.08 28.84
CA ARG A 148 -8.37 -11.76 28.27
C ARG A 148 -9.55 -10.82 28.59
N ASN A 149 -10.78 -11.30 28.42
CA ASN A 149 -12.01 -10.59 28.74
C ASN A 149 -12.06 -9.22 28.03
N ASP A 150 -12.35 -8.14 28.75
CA ASP A 150 -12.31 -6.76 28.27
C ASP A 150 -11.05 -6.01 28.72
N LYS A 151 -10.00 -6.71 29.18
CA LYS A 151 -8.81 -6.04 29.70
C LYS A 151 -8.07 -5.29 28.58
N PRO A 152 -7.63 -4.05 28.83
CA PRO A 152 -6.71 -3.36 27.93
C PRO A 152 -5.43 -4.16 27.70
N TYR A 153 -4.88 -4.06 26.49
CA TYR A 153 -3.52 -4.49 26.23
C TYR A 153 -2.55 -3.59 27.00
N ASP A 154 -1.70 -4.21 27.82
CA ASP A 154 -0.71 -3.54 28.65
C ASP A 154 0.42 -4.52 28.98
N ASN A 155 1.61 -3.99 29.28
CA ASN A 155 2.73 -4.80 29.74
C ASN A 155 2.48 -5.28 31.18
N CYS A 156 2.75 -6.55 31.45
CA CYS A 156 2.78 -7.03 32.81
C CYS A 156 4.11 -6.67 33.48
N THR A 157 4.06 -5.75 34.44
CA THR A 157 5.24 -5.37 35.24
C THR A 157 5.34 -6.15 36.56
N SER A 158 4.19 -6.56 37.14
CA SER A 158 4.14 -7.41 38.34
C SER A 158 2.74 -8.00 38.56
N GLY A 159 2.66 -9.10 39.30
CA GLY A 159 1.38 -9.65 39.80
C GLY A 159 0.47 -10.31 38.76
N CYS A 160 0.95 -10.61 37.56
CA CYS A 160 0.16 -11.32 36.55
C CYS A 160 0.32 -12.84 36.65
N THR A 161 -0.69 -13.52 36.13
CA THR A 161 -0.68 -14.97 35.91
C THR A 161 -0.19 -15.26 34.50
N GLU A 162 0.76 -16.19 34.40
CA GLU A 162 1.25 -16.69 33.13
C GLU A 162 0.17 -17.50 32.40
N LYS A 163 0.12 -17.33 31.08
CA LYS A 163 -0.71 -18.06 30.14
C LYS A 163 0.20 -18.53 28.99
N PRO A 164 0.85 -19.70 29.14
CA PRO A 164 1.88 -20.16 28.21
C PRO A 164 1.31 -20.42 26.82
N THR A 165 2.15 -20.33 25.79
CA THR A 165 1.79 -20.74 24.43
C THR A 165 2.16 -22.20 24.17
N GLU A 166 1.59 -22.79 23.13
CA GLU A 166 2.06 -24.03 22.52
C GLU A 166 3.09 -23.75 21.42
N TYR A 167 4.00 -24.71 21.19
CA TYR A 167 4.95 -24.65 20.08
C TYR A 167 4.28 -25.11 18.79
N ASN A 168 3.99 -24.17 17.88
CA ASN A 168 3.46 -24.43 16.53
C ASN A 168 4.07 -23.43 15.53
N ASN A 169 4.19 -23.84 14.27
CA ASN A 169 4.75 -23.02 13.18
C ASN A 169 6.11 -22.38 13.54
N ALA A 170 6.96 -23.16 14.22
CA ALA A 170 8.29 -22.76 14.70
C ALA A 170 8.31 -21.58 15.69
N ARG A 171 7.21 -21.30 16.41
CA ARG A 171 7.10 -20.25 17.43
C ARG A 171 6.29 -20.73 18.64
N GLY A 172 6.44 -20.04 19.77
CA GLY A 172 5.70 -20.34 21.01
C GLY A 172 6.26 -21.54 21.77
N GLY A 173 5.74 -21.83 22.96
CA GLY A 173 6.18 -22.90 23.84
C GLY A 173 7.58 -22.71 24.47
N GLY A 174 8.31 -21.67 24.08
CA GLY A 174 9.61 -21.29 24.64
C GLY A 174 9.51 -20.46 25.92
N ALA A 175 10.64 -20.37 26.63
CA ALA A 175 10.74 -19.53 27.82
C ALA A 175 10.55 -18.04 27.45
N GLY A 176 9.57 -17.38 28.06
CA GLY A 176 9.25 -15.97 27.79
C GLY A 176 8.25 -15.76 26.64
N GLU A 177 7.83 -16.82 25.95
CA GLU A 177 6.81 -16.76 24.89
C GLU A 177 5.41 -16.99 25.46
N SER A 178 5.06 -16.25 26.50
CA SER A 178 3.80 -16.41 27.24
C SER A 178 2.98 -15.14 27.21
N ASN A 179 1.66 -15.30 27.30
CA ASN A 179 0.77 -14.20 27.63
C ASN A 179 0.78 -14.00 29.16
N TRP A 180 0.41 -12.80 29.60
CA TRP A 180 0.30 -12.48 31.02
C TRP A 180 -0.97 -11.70 31.30
N THR A 181 -1.74 -12.15 32.29
CA THR A 181 -3.03 -11.52 32.63
C THR A 181 -3.09 -11.12 34.10
N GLY A 182 -3.67 -9.97 34.38
CA GLY A 182 -3.86 -9.47 35.75
C GLY A 182 -4.93 -8.40 35.83
N GLY A 183 -5.51 -8.21 37.02
CA GLY A 183 -6.60 -7.26 37.25
C GLY A 183 -7.87 -7.58 36.45
N SER A 184 -8.78 -6.61 36.33
CA SER A 184 -10.08 -6.75 35.65
C SER A 184 -10.50 -5.44 35.00
N HIS A 185 -11.31 -5.52 33.93
CA HIS A 185 -11.81 -4.35 33.22
C HIS A 185 -10.68 -3.39 32.86
N THR A 186 -10.95 -2.10 32.99
CA THR A 186 -10.03 -1.01 32.68
C THR A 186 -8.88 -0.85 33.68
N ASP A 187 -8.86 -1.56 34.81
CA ASP A 187 -7.68 -1.70 35.69
C ASP A 187 -6.83 -2.94 35.35
N GLY A 188 -7.37 -3.79 34.47
CA GLY A 188 -6.76 -5.01 33.99
C GLY A 188 -5.63 -4.78 33.01
N ARG A 189 -4.94 -5.87 32.73
CA ARG A 189 -3.91 -5.98 31.69
C ARG A 189 -3.96 -7.36 31.06
N TRP A 190 -3.84 -7.38 29.74
CA TRP A 190 -3.47 -8.54 28.98
C TRP A 190 -2.20 -8.21 28.20
N GLN A 191 -1.08 -8.83 28.55
CA GLN A 191 0.14 -8.79 27.75
C GLN A 191 0.11 -9.99 26.81
N THR A 192 -0.02 -9.74 25.51
CA THR A 192 0.10 -10.81 24.52
C THR A 192 1.55 -11.28 24.43
N TRP A 193 1.73 -12.57 24.13
CA TRP A 193 3.05 -13.15 23.87
C TRP A 193 3.76 -12.44 22.70
N ASN A 194 5.08 -12.43 22.73
CA ASN A 194 5.93 -11.61 21.88
C ASN A 194 5.68 -11.74 20.37
N GLY A 195 5.31 -12.92 19.86
CA GLY A 195 5.09 -13.14 18.42
C GLY A 195 3.71 -12.74 17.89
N ARG A 196 2.87 -12.08 18.69
CA ARG A 196 1.53 -11.57 18.31
C ARG A 196 1.25 -10.15 18.84
N ARG A 197 2.28 -9.46 19.33
CA ARG A 197 2.15 -8.11 19.90
C ARG A 197 1.87 -7.07 18.82
N GLY A 198 2.55 -7.20 17.69
CA GLY A 198 2.42 -6.34 16.53
C GLY A 198 1.05 -6.51 15.88
N ASP A 199 0.61 -7.76 15.72
CA ASP A 199 -0.69 -8.12 15.15
C ASP A 199 -1.85 -7.41 15.86
N VAL A 200 -1.92 -7.54 17.19
CA VAL A 200 -2.98 -6.90 17.96
C VAL A 200 -2.82 -5.37 18.00
N ALA A 201 -1.58 -4.86 18.02
CA ALA A 201 -1.34 -3.42 17.99
C ALA A 201 -1.84 -2.78 16.68
N ARG A 202 -1.48 -3.37 15.53
CA ARG A 202 -1.90 -2.90 14.20
C ARG A 202 -3.40 -3.09 13.96
N ALA A 203 -4.02 -4.13 14.52
CA ALA A 203 -5.48 -4.27 14.51
C ALA A 203 -6.18 -3.13 15.27
N LEU A 204 -5.69 -2.76 16.46
CA LEU A 204 -6.26 -1.65 17.24
C LEU A 204 -6.02 -0.28 16.60
N MET A 205 -4.84 -0.07 16.01
CA MET A 205 -4.52 1.13 15.24
C MET A 205 -5.40 1.26 14.00
N TYR A 206 -5.65 0.16 13.29
CA TYR A 206 -6.62 0.09 12.19
C TYR A 206 -8.01 0.50 12.66
N MET A 207 -8.53 -0.09 13.74
CA MET A 207 -9.88 0.24 14.24
C MET A 207 -10.00 1.74 14.52
N ALA A 208 -8.95 2.34 15.07
CA ALA A 208 -8.94 3.75 15.39
C ALA A 208 -8.83 4.70 14.18
N VAL A 209 -8.44 4.23 13.00
CA VAL A 209 -8.40 5.04 11.76
C VAL A 209 -9.53 4.68 10.81
N ARG A 210 -10.00 3.43 10.83
CA ARG A 210 -11.19 3.04 10.09
C ARG A 210 -12.42 3.75 10.63
N TYR A 211 -12.56 3.82 11.95
CA TYR A 211 -13.74 4.36 12.62
C TYR A 211 -13.43 5.73 13.24
N GLU A 212 -13.46 6.80 12.44
CA GLU A 212 -13.29 8.19 12.91
C GLU A 212 -14.64 8.92 13.11
N GLY A 213 -15.72 8.15 13.21
CA GLY A 213 -17.08 8.65 13.20
C GLY A 213 -17.59 8.98 11.80
N GLY A 214 -18.77 9.61 11.74
CA GLY A 214 -19.41 9.97 10.48
C GLY A 214 -20.50 8.99 10.07
N THR A 215 -20.69 8.83 8.77
CA THR A 215 -21.75 7.99 8.20
C THR A 215 -21.19 7.12 7.10
N HIS A 216 -21.47 5.83 7.15
CA HIS A 216 -21.10 4.88 6.12
C HIS A 216 -21.66 5.35 4.77
N GLY A 217 -20.80 5.61 3.78
CA GLY A 217 -21.13 6.26 2.52
C GLY A 217 -22.09 5.48 1.61
N ILE A 218 -22.11 4.15 1.70
CA ILE A 218 -23.06 3.30 0.97
C ILE A 218 -24.42 3.18 1.68
N THR A 219 -24.41 2.92 3.00
CA THR A 219 -25.65 2.57 3.73
C THR A 219 -26.29 3.74 4.48
N GLY A 220 -25.55 4.82 4.68
CA GLY A 220 -25.98 6.01 5.43
C GLY A 220 -26.12 5.78 6.93
N HIS A 221 -25.60 4.66 7.46
CA HIS A 221 -25.62 4.39 8.89
C HIS A 221 -24.51 5.16 9.61
N ASP A 222 -24.83 5.70 10.78
CA ASP A 222 -23.83 6.35 11.64
C ASP A 222 -22.76 5.34 12.07
N GLU A 223 -21.50 5.74 11.99
CA GLU A 223 -20.36 4.98 12.48
C GLU A 223 -19.78 5.64 13.74
N PRO A 224 -19.23 4.85 14.69
CA PRO A 224 -18.62 5.42 15.88
C PRO A 224 -17.23 6.01 15.58
N ASP A 225 -16.80 6.94 16.43
CA ASP A 225 -15.41 7.37 16.54
C ASP A 225 -14.70 6.53 17.60
N LEU A 226 -13.80 5.65 17.17
CA LEU A 226 -13.01 4.76 18.03
C LEU A 226 -11.62 5.36 18.24
N ILE A 227 -11.28 5.65 19.49
CA ILE A 227 -10.06 6.40 19.83
C ILE A 227 -9.14 5.59 20.74
N LEU A 228 -7.86 5.49 20.36
CA LEU A 228 -6.81 4.95 21.23
C LEU A 228 -6.39 5.97 22.30
N THR A 229 -6.27 5.56 23.56
CA THR A 229 -5.94 6.47 24.68
C THR A 229 -5.19 5.80 25.82
N ASP A 230 -4.19 6.48 26.39
CA ASP A 230 -3.55 6.03 27.64
C ASP A 230 -4.42 6.31 28.89
N ASP A 231 -5.52 7.05 28.76
CA ASP A 231 -6.43 7.36 29.87
C ASP A 231 -7.47 6.25 30.08
N ARG A 232 -7.23 5.42 31.09
CA ARG A 232 -8.13 4.33 31.51
C ARG A 232 -9.53 4.83 31.93
N SER A 233 -9.67 6.08 32.38
CA SER A 233 -10.97 6.66 32.74
C SER A 233 -11.86 6.85 31.51
N LEU A 234 -11.28 7.21 30.36
CA LEU A 234 -12.01 7.32 29.10
C LEU A 234 -12.47 5.95 28.58
N MET A 235 -11.62 4.92 28.74
CA MET A 235 -12.02 3.54 28.42
C MET A 235 -13.20 3.09 29.30
N ASP A 236 -13.16 3.42 30.59
CA ASP A 236 -14.22 3.02 31.53
C ASP A 236 -15.55 3.67 31.17
N ALA A 237 -15.51 4.95 30.78
CA ALA A 237 -16.66 5.68 30.29
C ALA A 237 -17.28 5.06 29.02
N SER A 238 -16.54 4.24 28.27
CA SER A 238 -17.04 3.57 27.06
C SER A 238 -17.91 2.34 27.34
N GLN A 239 -17.91 1.82 28.58
CA GLN A 239 -18.66 0.62 28.99
C GLN A 239 -20.15 0.89 29.26
N THR A 240 -20.86 1.48 28.30
CA THR A 240 -22.25 1.88 28.47
C THR A 240 -23.27 0.75 28.22
N LYS A 241 -22.80 -0.41 27.73
CA LYS A 241 -23.64 -1.53 27.25
C LYS A 241 -24.53 -1.18 26.04
N ALA A 242 -24.30 -0.03 25.42
CA ALA A 242 -24.96 0.40 24.20
C ALA A 242 -23.92 0.76 23.13
N ASN A 243 -24.33 0.72 21.87
CA ASN A 243 -23.52 1.29 20.80
C ASN A 243 -23.51 2.82 20.99
N ILE A 244 -22.33 3.41 21.10
CA ILE A 244 -22.13 4.84 21.38
C ILE A 244 -21.35 5.50 20.25
N SER A 245 -21.52 6.82 20.11
CA SER A 245 -20.88 7.58 19.03
C SER A 245 -19.38 7.76 19.19
N VAL A 246 -18.85 7.62 20.41
CA VAL A 246 -17.41 7.70 20.70
C VAL A 246 -17.04 6.58 21.67
N GLY A 247 -16.08 5.75 21.31
CA GLY A 247 -15.54 4.67 22.14
C GLY A 247 -14.03 4.79 22.31
N TYR A 248 -13.53 4.45 23.50
CA TYR A 248 -12.11 4.54 23.84
C TYR A 248 -11.55 3.18 24.25
N MET A 249 -10.34 2.86 23.80
CA MET A 249 -9.62 1.64 24.17
C MET A 249 -8.11 1.83 24.11
N GLY A 250 -7.38 0.97 24.83
CA GLY A 250 -5.99 0.64 24.52
C GLY A 250 -4.97 1.68 24.94
N LEU A 251 -3.98 1.27 25.72
CA LEU A 251 -2.85 2.13 26.07
C LEU A 251 -2.00 2.39 24.82
N LYS A 252 -2.28 3.51 24.14
CA LYS A 252 -1.64 3.91 22.89
C LYS A 252 -0.11 3.78 22.97
N SER A 253 0.48 4.18 24.10
CA SER A 253 1.91 4.06 24.35
C SER A 253 2.43 2.62 24.29
N VAL A 254 1.70 1.66 24.86
CA VAL A 254 2.05 0.23 24.84
C VAL A 254 1.87 -0.35 23.44
N LEU A 255 0.79 0.00 22.74
CA LEU A 255 0.55 -0.49 21.38
C LEU A 255 1.64 0.00 20.41
N LEU A 256 2.10 1.24 20.56
CA LEU A 256 3.24 1.78 19.81
C LEU A 256 4.54 1.02 20.10
N GLN A 257 4.79 0.69 21.37
CA GLN A 257 5.94 -0.13 21.74
C GLN A 257 5.86 -1.51 21.09
N TRP A 258 4.71 -2.18 21.20
CA TRP A 258 4.49 -3.52 20.68
C TRP A 258 4.60 -3.59 19.16
N HIS A 259 4.08 -2.60 18.44
CA HIS A 259 4.25 -2.47 17.00
C HIS A 259 5.74 -2.46 16.59
N LYS A 260 6.61 -1.79 17.38
CA LYS A 260 8.05 -1.72 17.11
C LYS A 260 8.80 -3.00 17.50
N GLU A 261 8.33 -3.70 18.53
CA GLU A 261 8.95 -4.93 19.04
C GLU A 261 8.64 -6.16 18.16
N ASP A 262 7.50 -6.14 17.45
CA ASP A 262 6.99 -7.26 16.66
C ASP A 262 6.60 -6.79 15.25
N PRO A 263 7.55 -6.80 14.30
CA PRO A 263 7.34 -6.38 12.92
C PRO A 263 6.28 -7.23 12.20
N VAL A 264 5.72 -6.70 11.11
CA VAL A 264 4.79 -7.45 10.25
C VAL A 264 5.48 -8.69 9.69
N ASP A 265 4.76 -9.80 9.66
CA ASP A 265 5.23 -11.04 9.05
C ASP A 265 4.29 -11.58 7.97
N ALA A 266 4.71 -12.68 7.34
CA ALA A 266 3.97 -13.29 6.24
C ALA A 266 2.60 -13.85 6.65
N PHE A 267 2.41 -14.26 7.92
CA PHE A 267 1.10 -14.73 8.39
C PHE A 267 0.14 -13.55 8.43
N GLU A 268 0.59 -12.42 8.98
CA GLU A 268 -0.22 -11.21 9.10
C GLU A 268 -0.55 -10.58 7.74
N GLN A 269 0.41 -10.55 6.80
CA GLN A 269 0.16 -10.11 5.42
C GLN A 269 -0.91 -10.97 4.73
N ARG A 270 -0.76 -12.31 4.79
CA ARG A 270 -1.75 -13.23 4.23
C ARG A 270 -3.12 -13.07 4.88
N ARG A 271 -3.17 -12.81 6.19
CA ARG A 271 -4.42 -12.53 6.91
C ARG A 271 -5.09 -11.27 6.36
N ASN A 272 -4.32 -10.20 6.13
CA ASN A 272 -4.79 -8.96 5.51
C ASN A 272 -5.35 -9.20 4.09
N ASP A 273 -4.67 -10.02 3.28
CA ASP A 273 -5.11 -10.40 1.92
C ASP A 273 -6.44 -11.13 1.91
N VAL A 274 -6.58 -12.11 2.81
CA VAL A 274 -7.82 -12.88 2.92
C VAL A 274 -8.97 -11.95 3.29
N ILE A 275 -8.79 -11.12 4.32
CA ILE A 275 -9.84 -10.21 4.78
C ILE A 275 -10.20 -9.21 3.69
N TYR A 276 -9.22 -8.66 2.98
CA TYR A 276 -9.44 -7.80 1.81
C TYR A 276 -10.32 -8.46 0.75
N GLY A 277 -10.06 -9.73 0.45
CA GLY A 277 -10.86 -10.51 -0.52
C GLY A 277 -12.34 -10.63 -0.16
N TYR A 278 -12.70 -10.47 1.12
CA TYR A 278 -14.08 -10.45 1.59
C TYR A 278 -14.61 -9.03 1.81
N GLN A 279 -13.93 -8.24 2.64
CA GLN A 279 -14.40 -6.95 3.14
C GLN A 279 -14.04 -5.77 2.24
N GLY A 280 -13.20 -5.97 1.23
CA GLY A 280 -12.88 -4.95 0.22
C GLY A 280 -11.93 -3.85 0.69
N ASN A 281 -11.51 -3.87 1.96
CA ASN A 281 -10.54 -2.93 2.51
C ASN A 281 -9.37 -3.64 3.21
N ARG A 282 -8.23 -2.96 3.29
CA ARG A 282 -6.97 -3.48 3.85
C ARG A 282 -6.59 -2.74 5.13
N ASN A 283 -5.86 -3.39 6.02
CA ASN A 283 -5.23 -2.73 7.15
C ASN A 283 -3.93 -2.02 6.69
N PRO A 284 -3.89 -0.67 6.66
CA PRO A 284 -2.76 0.07 6.14
C PRO A 284 -1.51 -0.03 7.00
N PHE A 285 -1.65 -0.39 8.28
CA PHE A 285 -0.51 -0.55 9.19
C PHE A 285 0.15 -1.92 9.07
N ILE A 286 -0.51 -2.88 8.40
CA ILE A 286 0.12 -4.14 7.97
C ILE A 286 0.87 -3.92 6.67
N ASP A 287 0.24 -3.28 5.69
CA ASP A 287 0.84 -3.06 4.37
C ASP A 287 1.95 -1.99 4.38
N ASN A 288 1.82 -0.97 5.23
CA ASN A 288 2.78 0.12 5.37
C ASN A 288 3.04 0.42 6.87
N PRO A 289 3.85 -0.41 7.56
CA PRO A 289 4.07 -0.29 9.01
C PRO A 289 4.54 1.09 9.47
N ASP A 290 5.33 1.77 8.64
CA ASP A 290 5.86 3.09 8.95
C ASP A 290 4.76 4.13 9.20
N TYR A 291 3.57 3.99 8.59
CA TYR A 291 2.43 4.90 8.81
C TYR A 291 2.06 5.05 10.27
N VAL A 292 2.32 4.03 11.12
CA VAL A 292 2.10 4.11 12.56
C VAL A 292 2.86 5.29 13.17
N THR A 293 4.12 5.47 12.80
CA THR A 293 5.00 6.50 13.34
C THR A 293 4.50 7.91 12.99
N CYS A 294 3.96 8.11 11.78
CA CYS A 294 3.37 9.40 11.40
C CYS A 294 2.02 9.62 12.04
N VAL A 295 1.07 8.69 11.87
CA VAL A 295 -0.31 8.85 12.34
C VAL A 295 -0.38 8.98 13.86
N PHE A 296 0.41 8.20 14.60
CA PHE A 296 0.29 8.10 16.05
C PHE A 296 1.41 8.78 16.84
N GLU A 297 2.59 8.99 16.26
CA GLU A 297 3.71 9.70 16.93
C GLU A 297 4.02 11.07 16.32
N ASN A 298 3.30 11.48 15.25
CA ASN A 298 3.49 12.74 14.54
C ASN A 298 4.91 12.91 13.97
N ILE A 299 5.55 11.79 13.63
CA ILE A 299 6.87 11.74 13.00
C ILE A 299 6.67 11.23 11.58
N CYS A 300 6.56 12.16 10.63
CA CYS A 300 6.30 11.83 9.22
C CYS A 300 7.56 11.83 8.34
N SER A 301 8.72 12.12 8.92
CA SER A 301 10.01 12.04 8.25
C SER A 301 10.40 10.58 7.99
N GLY A 302 10.69 10.22 6.74
CA GLY A 302 11.09 8.86 6.39
C GLY A 302 9.93 7.87 6.28
N ILE A 303 8.67 8.34 6.41
CA ILE A 303 7.49 7.59 5.97
C ILE A 303 7.58 7.52 4.45
N GLY A 304 8.03 6.38 3.95
CA GLY A 304 7.90 6.06 2.54
C GLY A 304 6.47 6.35 2.11
N VAL A 305 6.36 7.14 1.04
CA VAL A 305 5.24 7.08 0.11
C VAL A 305 4.84 5.60 -0.01
N PRO A 306 3.55 5.23 0.06
CA PRO A 306 3.17 3.84 -0.25
C PRO A 306 3.87 3.43 -1.52
N ASP A 307 4.30 2.18 -1.59
CA ASP A 307 5.03 1.59 -2.70
C ASP A 307 4.14 1.44 -3.96
N THR A 308 3.59 2.55 -4.44
CA THR A 308 3.77 2.90 -5.85
C THR A 308 5.18 3.47 -5.88
N PRO A 309 6.19 2.78 -6.45
CA PRO A 309 7.51 3.37 -6.62
C PRO A 309 7.30 4.76 -7.21
N ALA A 310 7.69 5.82 -6.49
CA ALA A 310 7.48 7.20 -6.92
C ALA A 310 7.83 7.25 -8.40
N ALA A 311 6.87 7.60 -9.28
CA ALA A 311 7.00 7.42 -10.72
C ALA A 311 8.42 7.79 -11.18
N VAL A 312 9.25 6.78 -11.44
CA VAL A 312 10.66 7.01 -11.72
C VAL A 312 10.68 7.32 -13.19
N VAL A 313 10.73 8.59 -13.56
CA VAL A 313 10.75 9.02 -14.97
C VAL A 313 12.06 9.75 -15.24
N TRP A 314 12.72 9.40 -16.34
CA TRP A 314 13.95 10.05 -16.79
C TRP A 314 14.01 10.17 -18.31
N ILE A 315 14.88 11.06 -18.79
CA ILE A 315 15.24 11.22 -20.19
C ILE A 315 16.12 10.04 -20.60
N ASN A 316 15.63 9.25 -21.55
CA ASN A 316 16.18 7.95 -21.94
C ASN A 316 16.95 7.97 -23.26
N GLU A 317 16.49 8.79 -24.21
CA GLU A 317 17.04 8.90 -25.55
C GLU A 317 16.84 10.34 -26.05
N ILE A 318 17.84 10.89 -26.74
CA ILE A 318 17.81 12.27 -27.27
C ILE A 318 18.35 12.25 -28.70
N HIS A 319 17.60 12.86 -29.61
CA HIS A 319 18.04 13.20 -30.96
C HIS A 319 17.84 14.69 -31.23
N TYR A 320 18.94 15.42 -31.46
CA TYR A 320 18.98 16.88 -31.57
C TYR A 320 19.87 17.43 -32.72
N ASP A 321 20.78 16.64 -33.30
CA ASP A 321 21.68 17.09 -34.37
C ASP A 321 21.89 16.02 -35.47
N ASN A 322 21.88 16.45 -36.73
CA ASN A 322 22.09 15.58 -37.89
C ASN A 322 23.22 16.06 -38.80
N SER A 323 23.68 15.15 -39.66
CA SER A 323 24.40 15.52 -40.87
C SER A 323 23.49 16.27 -41.84
N GLY A 324 23.77 17.57 -42.04
CA GLY A 324 22.97 18.43 -42.88
C GLY A 324 22.10 19.37 -42.04
N GLY A 325 20.80 19.41 -42.31
CA GLY A 325 19.85 20.11 -41.45
C GLY A 325 19.12 19.11 -40.54
N ASP A 326 18.74 19.57 -39.37
CA ASP A 326 18.14 18.74 -38.33
C ASP A 326 16.73 18.28 -38.73
N VAL A 327 16.49 16.98 -38.59
CA VAL A 327 15.25 16.29 -38.97
C VAL A 327 14.96 15.18 -37.96
N ASN A 328 13.66 14.95 -37.71
CA ASN A 328 13.19 13.89 -36.82
C ASN A 328 13.67 13.99 -35.36
N GLU A 329 14.00 15.19 -34.89
CA GLU A 329 14.38 15.44 -33.50
C GLU A 329 13.31 14.93 -32.52
N PHE A 330 13.76 14.27 -31.44
CA PHE A 330 12.88 13.72 -30.42
C PHE A 330 13.60 13.58 -29.08
N VAL A 331 12.78 13.44 -28.04
CA VAL A 331 13.22 13.03 -26.70
C VAL A 331 12.34 11.87 -26.26
N GLU A 332 12.96 10.79 -25.80
CA GLU A 332 12.26 9.68 -25.18
C GLU A 332 12.39 9.75 -23.65
N LEU A 333 11.29 9.47 -22.96
CA LEU A 333 11.31 9.22 -21.54
C LEU A 333 11.17 7.73 -21.27
N ALA A 334 11.90 7.24 -20.27
CA ALA A 334 11.68 5.92 -19.69
C ALA A 334 11.27 6.06 -18.23
N GLY A 335 10.56 5.06 -17.74
CA GLY A 335 10.16 5.07 -16.35
C GLY A 335 9.16 4.01 -15.94
N SER A 336 8.66 4.14 -14.71
CA SER A 336 7.66 3.23 -14.14
C SER A 336 6.48 3.08 -15.10
N ALA A 337 6.13 1.86 -15.47
CA ALA A 337 4.99 1.59 -16.30
C ALA A 337 3.70 2.11 -15.65
N ASN A 338 2.73 2.46 -16.49
CA ASN A 338 1.47 3.12 -16.15
C ASN A 338 1.60 4.54 -15.60
N THR A 339 2.79 5.15 -15.58
CA THR A 339 2.94 6.56 -15.26
C THR A 339 2.26 7.43 -16.32
N ASP A 340 1.26 8.21 -15.91
CA ASP A 340 0.64 9.25 -16.73
C ASP A 340 1.51 10.51 -16.72
N LEU A 341 1.94 10.93 -17.91
CA LEU A 341 2.78 12.11 -18.10
C LEU A 341 1.96 13.39 -18.32
N SER A 342 0.63 13.34 -18.14
CA SER A 342 -0.23 14.52 -18.17
C SER A 342 0.23 15.56 -17.15
N GLY A 343 0.53 16.76 -17.63
CA GLY A 343 1.02 17.87 -16.80
C GLY A 343 2.54 17.92 -16.63
N TRP A 344 3.27 16.89 -17.07
CA TRP A 344 4.73 16.95 -17.16
C TRP A 344 5.16 17.81 -18.36
N SER A 345 6.41 18.29 -18.35
CA SER A 345 6.97 19.05 -19.47
C SER A 345 8.46 18.79 -19.68
N LEU A 346 8.90 18.94 -20.93
CA LEU A 346 10.29 19.07 -21.32
C LEU A 346 10.58 20.54 -21.64
N VAL A 347 11.60 21.11 -21.01
CA VAL A 347 11.95 22.53 -21.16
C VAL A 347 13.35 22.66 -21.74
N GLY A 348 13.46 23.22 -22.94
CA GLY A 348 14.72 23.49 -23.62
C GLY A 348 15.38 24.79 -23.16
N TYR A 349 16.68 24.71 -22.87
CA TYR A 349 17.51 25.78 -22.35
C TYR A 349 18.69 26.09 -23.28
N ASN A 350 18.88 27.38 -23.57
CA ASN A 350 19.91 27.86 -24.49
C ASN A 350 21.23 28.08 -23.73
N GLY A 351 22.31 27.47 -24.19
CA GLY A 351 23.66 27.60 -23.62
C GLY A 351 24.22 29.00 -23.61
N ASN A 352 23.82 29.80 -24.59
CA ASN A 352 24.11 31.23 -24.66
C ASN A 352 23.12 32.04 -23.80
N GLY A 353 23.36 32.00 -22.48
CA GLY A 353 22.68 32.84 -21.49
C GLY A 353 21.67 32.11 -20.60
N GLY A 354 21.47 30.81 -20.77
CA GLY A 354 20.69 29.95 -19.88
C GLY A 354 19.18 30.15 -19.95
N GLY A 355 18.67 30.88 -20.93
CA GLY A 355 17.24 31.18 -21.03
C GLY A 355 16.45 29.99 -21.59
N VAL A 356 15.20 29.83 -21.14
CA VAL A 356 14.24 28.92 -21.79
C VAL A 356 14.00 29.37 -23.23
N TYR A 357 14.21 28.48 -24.20
CA TYR A 357 13.84 28.72 -25.60
C TYR A 357 12.62 27.88 -26.03
N LYS A 358 12.29 26.82 -25.27
CA LYS A 358 11.22 25.89 -25.64
C LYS A 358 10.60 25.21 -24.42
N THR A 359 9.30 24.93 -24.49
CA THR A 359 8.58 24.09 -23.52
C THR A 359 7.61 23.21 -24.30
N GLU A 360 7.73 21.90 -24.12
CA GLU A 360 6.83 20.89 -24.65
C GLU A 360 6.07 20.25 -23.50
N ASN A 361 4.74 20.36 -23.54
CA ASN A 361 3.87 19.69 -22.57
C ASN A 361 3.68 18.24 -22.97
N LEU A 362 3.84 17.34 -22.01
CA LEU A 362 3.76 15.90 -22.23
C LEU A 362 2.34 15.39 -21.94
N THR A 363 1.99 14.31 -22.61
CA THR A 363 0.77 13.54 -22.40
C THR A 363 1.03 12.08 -22.75
N GLY A 364 0.15 11.20 -22.30
CA GLY A 364 0.26 9.76 -22.54
C GLY A 364 0.85 9.03 -21.35
N THR A 365 0.89 7.70 -21.48
CA THR A 365 1.21 6.81 -20.38
C THR A 365 2.36 5.88 -20.79
N LEU A 366 3.37 5.72 -19.93
CA LEU A 366 4.44 4.76 -20.14
C LEU A 366 3.87 3.34 -20.10
N THR A 367 3.98 2.57 -21.18
CA THR A 367 3.47 1.18 -21.23
C THR A 367 4.51 0.19 -20.74
N ASN A 368 4.12 -0.83 -19.98
CA ASN A 368 5.08 -1.86 -19.53
C ASN A 368 5.70 -2.62 -20.73
N GLN A 369 7.00 -2.45 -20.93
CA GLN A 369 7.80 -3.13 -21.94
C GLN A 369 8.70 -4.21 -21.32
N GLN A 370 9.28 -3.94 -20.14
CA GLN A 370 10.17 -4.86 -19.43
C GLN A 370 10.28 -4.45 -17.94
N GLY A 371 10.29 -5.41 -17.01
CA GLY A 371 10.61 -5.13 -15.60
C GLY A 371 9.65 -4.18 -14.87
N GLY A 372 8.42 -3.99 -15.38
CA GLY A 372 7.52 -2.97 -14.84
C GLY A 372 7.85 -1.55 -15.28
N MET A 373 8.71 -1.40 -16.29
CA MET A 373 9.17 -0.14 -16.86
C MET A 373 8.78 -0.03 -18.33
N GLY A 374 8.69 1.19 -18.84
CA GLY A 374 8.30 1.49 -20.20
C GLY A 374 8.93 2.76 -20.75
N THR A 375 8.91 2.91 -22.06
CA THR A 375 9.33 4.14 -22.76
C THR A 375 8.17 4.84 -23.46
N LEU A 376 8.29 6.16 -23.67
CA LEU A 376 7.42 6.94 -24.53
C LEU A 376 8.21 8.06 -25.20
N SER A 377 8.18 8.09 -26.53
CA SER A 377 8.90 9.05 -27.36
C SER A 377 8.06 10.27 -27.73
N PHE A 378 8.66 11.45 -27.67
CA PHE A 378 8.06 12.72 -28.04
C PHE A 378 8.84 13.36 -29.18
N ALA A 379 8.20 13.53 -30.34
CA ALA A 379 8.80 14.30 -31.43
C ALA A 379 8.85 15.79 -31.05
N ILE A 380 10.05 16.37 -31.05
CA ILE A 380 10.29 17.75 -30.59
C ILE A 380 11.20 18.44 -31.60
N SER A 381 10.64 19.31 -32.44
CA SER A 381 11.43 20.01 -33.46
C SER A 381 12.14 21.26 -32.93
N GLY A 382 13.29 21.61 -33.51
CA GLY A 382 14.03 22.82 -33.14
C GLY A 382 14.63 22.76 -31.75
N LEU A 383 15.08 21.58 -31.33
CA LEU A 383 16.11 21.47 -30.29
C LEU A 383 17.37 22.18 -30.80
N GLN A 384 18.06 22.87 -29.91
CA GLN A 384 19.27 23.63 -30.28
C GLN A 384 20.50 22.74 -30.13
N ASN A 385 21.46 22.87 -31.04
CA ASN A 385 22.74 22.16 -31.11
C ASN A 385 23.94 23.13 -30.98
N GLY A 386 23.79 24.16 -30.14
CA GLY A 386 24.83 25.13 -29.80
C GLY A 386 25.76 24.65 -28.69
N SER A 387 26.80 25.45 -28.39
CA SER A 387 27.76 25.13 -27.34
C SER A 387 27.07 25.13 -25.97
N ALA A 388 26.81 23.93 -25.44
CA ALA A 388 26.13 23.63 -24.19
C ALA A 388 24.63 24.01 -24.14
N ASP A 389 23.77 23.37 -24.93
CA ASP A 389 22.31 23.43 -24.76
C ASP A 389 21.80 22.30 -23.84
N GLY A 390 20.58 22.44 -23.31
CA GLY A 390 20.05 21.45 -22.37
C GLY A 390 18.55 21.32 -22.30
N LEU A 391 18.12 20.29 -21.58
CA LEU A 391 16.73 19.89 -21.38
C LEU A 391 16.48 19.65 -19.89
N ALA A 392 15.43 20.29 -19.37
CA ALA A 392 14.88 19.97 -18.06
C ALA A 392 13.63 19.11 -18.21
N LEU A 393 13.58 17.98 -17.50
CA LEU A 393 12.36 17.20 -17.29
C LEU A 393 11.69 17.73 -16.02
N VAL A 394 10.44 18.17 -16.15
CA VAL A 394 9.67 18.80 -15.07
C VAL A 394 8.38 18.02 -14.84
N ASN A 395 8.11 17.64 -13.59
CA ASN A 395 6.91 16.88 -13.25
C ASN A 395 5.64 17.76 -13.20
N ALA A 396 4.48 17.14 -13.00
CA ALA A 396 3.20 17.83 -12.91
C ALA A 396 3.08 18.82 -11.73
N ALA A 397 3.92 18.68 -10.69
CA ALA A 397 4.01 19.62 -9.58
C ALA A 397 4.90 20.84 -9.88
N GLY A 398 5.57 20.87 -11.04
CA GLY A 398 6.50 21.92 -11.44
C GLY A 398 7.93 21.72 -10.92
N GLU A 399 8.26 20.53 -10.40
CA GLU A 399 9.57 20.20 -9.87
C GLU A 399 10.49 19.68 -10.98
N VAL A 400 11.75 20.11 -10.98
CA VAL A 400 12.76 19.65 -11.95
C VAL A 400 13.32 18.29 -11.52
N ILE A 401 12.99 17.26 -12.30
CA ILE A 401 13.42 15.86 -12.08
C ILE A 401 14.83 15.63 -12.62
N GLN A 402 15.10 16.15 -13.81
CA GLN A 402 16.43 16.14 -14.41
C GLN A 402 16.69 17.47 -15.10
N PHE A 403 17.95 17.91 -15.07
CA PHE A 403 18.42 18.99 -15.92
C PHE A 403 19.72 18.55 -16.58
N LEU A 404 19.61 18.08 -17.82
CA LEU A 404 20.71 17.53 -18.61
C LEU A 404 21.13 18.53 -19.69
N SER A 405 22.39 18.45 -20.08
CA SER A 405 22.91 19.20 -21.23
C SER A 405 23.85 18.32 -22.06
N TYR A 406 24.09 18.74 -23.28
CA TYR A 406 25.03 18.11 -24.21
C TYR A 406 26.05 19.13 -24.68
N GLU A 407 27.25 18.67 -25.02
CA GLU A 407 28.39 19.51 -25.43
C GLU A 407 28.87 20.51 -24.36
N GLY A 408 28.63 20.19 -23.08
CA GLY A 408 29.04 20.97 -21.92
C GLY A 408 27.90 21.23 -20.94
N SER A 409 28.19 21.96 -19.86
CA SER A 409 27.19 22.36 -18.84
C SER A 409 26.78 23.82 -19.00
N LEU A 410 25.54 24.13 -18.64
CA LEU A 410 24.99 25.48 -18.58
C LEU A 410 24.28 25.74 -17.24
N THR A 411 24.11 27.01 -16.88
CA THR A 411 23.27 27.41 -15.74
C THR A 411 22.04 28.11 -16.26
N ALA A 412 20.86 27.63 -15.88
CA ALA A 412 19.60 28.22 -16.31
C ALA A 412 19.38 29.59 -15.65
N SER A 413 18.93 30.56 -16.44
CA SER A 413 18.63 31.94 -16.01
C SER A 413 17.14 32.25 -15.90
N SER A 414 16.28 31.32 -16.33
CA SER A 414 14.81 31.45 -16.26
C SER A 414 14.11 30.08 -16.20
N GLY A 415 12.78 30.08 -16.12
CA GLY A 415 11.98 28.86 -16.12
C GLY A 415 12.13 27.98 -14.88
N PRO A 416 11.61 26.73 -14.92
CA PRO A 416 11.60 25.81 -13.78
C PRO A 416 12.99 25.49 -13.23
N ALA A 417 14.01 25.39 -14.09
CA ALA A 417 15.39 25.13 -13.69
C ALA A 417 16.19 26.41 -13.32
N SER A 418 15.55 27.58 -13.18
CA SER A 418 16.24 28.85 -12.92
C SER A 418 17.21 28.74 -11.72
N GLY A 419 18.49 29.05 -11.96
CA GLY A 419 19.56 28.97 -10.97
C GLY A 419 20.21 27.59 -10.82
N MET A 420 19.67 26.54 -11.46
CA MET A 420 20.27 25.21 -11.49
C MET A 420 21.36 25.15 -12.58
N THR A 421 22.40 24.35 -12.33
CA THR A 421 23.41 23.99 -13.34
C THR A 421 23.09 22.61 -13.88
N SER A 422 23.08 22.45 -15.20
CA SER A 422 22.82 21.19 -15.88
C SER A 422 23.97 20.19 -15.68
N THR A 423 23.63 18.91 -15.76
CA THR A 423 24.62 17.83 -15.86
C THR A 423 24.91 17.54 -17.32
N ASP A 424 26.17 17.69 -17.74
CA ASP A 424 26.60 17.29 -19.07
C ASP A 424 26.55 15.76 -19.22
N ILE A 425 25.86 15.27 -20.24
CA ILE A 425 25.72 13.83 -20.50
C ILE A 425 27.02 13.20 -21.03
N GLY A 426 27.99 14.01 -21.45
CA GLY A 426 29.34 13.57 -21.80
C GLY A 426 29.47 12.88 -23.17
N VAL A 427 28.38 12.80 -23.93
CA VAL A 427 28.32 12.37 -25.33
C VAL A 427 27.57 13.41 -26.14
N ALA A 428 27.80 13.44 -27.44
CA ALA A 428 27.23 14.43 -28.33
C ALA A 428 26.88 13.81 -29.68
N GLU A 429 25.83 14.33 -30.30
CA GLU A 429 25.65 14.24 -31.74
C GLU A 429 26.50 15.32 -32.42
N THR A 430 26.80 15.13 -33.69
CA THR A 430 27.62 16.06 -34.46
C THR A 430 26.99 16.27 -35.82
N SER A 431 27.48 17.27 -36.56
CA SER A 431 27.21 17.45 -38.01
C SER A 431 27.58 16.26 -38.92
N SER A 432 28.05 15.14 -38.36
CA SER A 432 28.28 13.88 -39.06
C SER A 432 27.36 12.73 -38.61
N THR A 433 26.51 12.94 -37.60
CA THR A 433 25.53 11.96 -37.11
C THR A 433 24.48 11.68 -38.19
N PRO A 434 24.32 10.43 -38.68
CA PRO A 434 23.31 10.11 -39.68
C PRO A 434 21.88 10.35 -39.17
N ALA A 435 20.94 10.68 -40.06
CA ALA A 435 19.52 10.66 -39.70
C ALA A 435 19.07 9.25 -39.29
N GLY A 436 18.25 9.16 -38.24
CA GLY A 436 17.81 7.89 -37.63
C GLY A 436 18.79 7.35 -36.58
N TYR A 437 19.69 8.19 -36.07
CA TYR A 437 20.59 7.88 -34.96
C TYR A 437 20.28 8.83 -33.79
N SER A 438 20.56 8.39 -32.58
CA SER A 438 20.27 9.12 -31.35
C SER A 438 21.26 8.75 -30.24
N LEU A 439 21.41 9.64 -29.27
CA LEU A 439 22.08 9.32 -28.00
C LEU A 439 21.13 8.51 -27.12
N GLN A 440 21.62 7.43 -26.53
CA GLN A 440 20.81 6.47 -25.78
C GLN A 440 21.46 6.12 -24.45
N LEU A 441 20.65 5.94 -23.41
CA LEU A 441 21.09 5.26 -22.19
C LEU A 441 21.25 3.75 -22.44
N VAL A 442 22.35 3.20 -21.96
CA VAL A 442 22.66 1.75 -21.99
C VAL A 442 22.96 1.25 -20.57
N GLY A 443 22.81 -0.06 -20.33
CA GLY A 443 23.04 -0.66 -19.02
C GLY A 443 21.86 -1.50 -18.53
N SER A 444 21.84 -1.82 -17.23
CA SER A 444 20.77 -2.62 -16.63
C SER A 444 20.41 -2.12 -15.24
N GLY A 445 19.12 -1.92 -14.99
CA GLY A 445 18.63 -1.42 -13.70
C GLY A 445 17.19 -0.92 -13.80
N GLN A 446 16.79 -0.09 -12.83
CA GLN A 446 15.43 0.43 -12.69
C GLN A 446 15.38 1.95 -12.50
N ALA A 447 16.52 2.64 -12.41
CA ALA A 447 16.60 4.08 -12.25
C ALA A 447 17.68 4.71 -13.14
N TYR A 448 17.57 6.01 -13.40
CA TYR A 448 18.52 6.77 -14.23
C TYR A 448 20.00 6.50 -13.88
N GLY A 449 20.32 6.44 -12.59
CA GLY A 449 21.70 6.24 -12.10
C GLY A 449 22.30 4.87 -12.40
N ASP A 450 21.49 3.89 -12.81
CA ASP A 450 21.95 2.54 -13.19
C ASP A 450 22.44 2.48 -14.66
N PHE A 451 22.17 3.51 -15.43
CA PHE A 451 22.48 3.59 -16.85
C PHE A 451 23.59 4.60 -17.13
N SER A 452 24.15 4.54 -18.33
CA SER A 452 25.13 5.51 -18.82
C SER A 452 24.84 5.88 -20.25
N TRP A 453 25.06 7.15 -20.59
CA TRP A 453 24.89 7.63 -21.95
C TRP A 453 25.94 7.03 -22.89
N ALA A 454 25.48 6.53 -24.04
CA ALA A 454 26.32 6.02 -25.11
C ALA A 454 26.33 6.98 -26.32
N SER A 455 27.38 6.90 -27.13
CA SER A 455 27.47 7.62 -28.39
C SER A 455 26.35 7.24 -29.35
N ALA A 456 26.08 8.11 -30.32
CA ALA A 456 24.94 7.98 -31.22
C ALA A 456 24.87 6.59 -31.89
N SER A 457 23.71 5.96 -31.84
CA SER A 457 23.41 4.65 -32.42
C SER A 457 22.05 4.67 -33.11
N ALA A 458 21.67 3.63 -33.85
CA ALA A 458 20.36 3.58 -34.51
C ALA A 458 19.23 3.77 -33.49
N GLU A 459 18.34 4.73 -33.76
CA GLU A 459 17.31 5.17 -32.82
C GLU A 459 16.31 4.07 -32.48
N THR A 460 15.76 4.14 -31.27
CA THR A 460 14.82 3.15 -30.71
C THR A 460 13.47 3.72 -30.32
N ALA A 461 13.21 5.00 -30.63
CA ALA A 461 11.99 5.75 -30.31
C ALA A 461 10.71 4.89 -30.12
N GLY A 462 10.20 4.89 -28.90
CA GLY A 462 9.03 4.13 -28.47
C GLY A 462 9.33 2.69 -28.06
N ASN A 463 10.60 2.28 -28.00
CA ASN A 463 11.05 0.95 -27.60
C ASN A 463 12.25 1.07 -26.64
N VAL A 464 12.56 -0.01 -25.93
CA VAL A 464 13.75 -0.09 -25.07
C VAL A 464 15.03 0.12 -25.90
N ASN A 465 15.96 0.95 -25.40
CA ASN A 465 17.20 1.28 -26.09
C ASN A 465 18.07 0.06 -26.40
N ASN A 466 18.97 0.21 -27.37
CA ASN A 466 19.96 -0.80 -27.66
C ASN A 466 20.86 -1.06 -26.45
N SER A 467 21.04 -2.33 -26.07
CA SER A 467 21.86 -2.70 -24.89
C SER A 467 21.37 -2.11 -23.55
N GLN A 468 20.08 -1.77 -23.47
CA GLN A 468 19.40 -1.43 -22.23
C GLN A 468 18.53 -2.60 -21.77
N THR A 469 18.41 -2.79 -20.45
CA THR A 469 17.60 -3.85 -19.85
C THR A 469 16.99 -3.31 -18.58
N PHE A 470 15.67 -3.18 -18.55
CA PHE A 470 14.95 -2.86 -17.31
C PHE A 470 14.84 -4.13 -16.45
N GLN A 471 15.24 -4.06 -15.19
CA GLN A 471 15.21 -5.21 -14.28
C GLN A 471 13.88 -5.31 -13.54
#